data_AF-A0A2K8NYN6-F1
#
_entry.id   AF-A0A2K8NYN6-F1
#
_cell.length_a   1.000
_cell.length_b   1.000
_cell.length_c   1.000
_cell.angle_alpha   90.00
_cell.angle_beta   90.00
_cell.angle_gamma   90.00
#
_symmetry.space_group_name_H-M   'P 1'
#
loop_
_entity.id
_entity.type
_entity.pdbx_description
1 polymer ?
#
loop_
_entity_poly.entity_id
_entity_poly.type
_entity_poly.pdbx_seq_one_letter_code
_entity_poly.pdbx_strand_id
1 'polypeptide(L)'
;MNAKELNLVNKKIIEIASYLKNNNLTPLENLKVKNLLTKIIDKFLINDLSIAKTLINNEFKSNGKEVDIHVESKTDISISEVHSFLYFLKTSLSFLLEKRPEFFNFYIYSEIKNILFFYIEETKRIALYDDYKIHFSQKQNGYHLQNSMYKYLYSIFDKLIYINVHLINKFDLRKIESLNYKFTQDFVQISNLLFKDKECERRTSLLLQNYQKSPIFHFVRKLRNSLEHSFNNPELKTSNSLSIETIFILIMRIILEIDLSFKRDHEIYNLLIKK
;
A
#
# COMPACT_ATOMS: atom_id res chain seq x y z
N MET A 1 20.64 -0.19 0.01
CA MET A 1 20.67 -1.61 -0.40
C MET A 1 21.38 -1.73 -1.74
N ASN A 2 22.20 -2.76 -1.98
CA ASN A 2 22.80 -2.99 -3.31
C ASN A 2 22.05 -4.06 -4.10
N ALA A 3 22.34 -4.19 -5.40
CA ALA A 3 21.72 -5.16 -6.32
C ALA A 3 21.77 -6.61 -5.81
N LYS A 4 22.88 -7.03 -5.18
CA LYS A 4 23.04 -8.39 -4.65
C LYS A 4 22.09 -8.66 -3.48
N GLU A 5 21.96 -7.71 -2.56
CA GLU A 5 21.01 -7.80 -1.44
C GLU A 5 19.56 -7.84 -1.96
N LEU A 6 19.21 -7.00 -2.94
CA LEU A 6 17.87 -6.99 -3.53
C LEU A 6 17.53 -8.33 -4.22
N ASN A 7 18.48 -8.91 -4.97
CA ASN A 7 18.29 -10.21 -5.59
C ASN A 7 18.07 -11.34 -4.57
N LEU A 8 18.78 -11.30 -3.44
CA LEU A 8 18.56 -12.26 -2.35
C LEU A 8 17.17 -12.11 -1.73
N VAL A 9 16.71 -10.86 -1.56
CA VAL A 9 15.36 -10.56 -1.05
C VAL A 9 14.30 -11.04 -2.05
N ASN A 10 14.49 -10.81 -3.34
CA ASN A 10 13.57 -11.29 -4.39
C ASN A 10 13.40 -12.81 -4.35
N LYS A 11 14.49 -13.57 -4.18
CA LYS A 11 14.40 -15.03 -4.02
C LYS A 11 13.51 -15.43 -2.83
N LYS A 12 13.67 -14.77 -1.69
CA LYS A 12 12.83 -15.00 -0.50
C LYS A 12 11.36 -14.65 -0.76
N ILE A 13 11.09 -13.55 -1.48
CA ILE A 13 9.71 -13.16 -1.83
C ILE A 13 9.07 -14.20 -2.76
N ILE A 14 9.83 -14.71 -3.74
CA ILE A 14 9.37 -15.77 -4.65
C ILE A 14 9.04 -17.07 -3.89
N GLU A 15 9.87 -17.45 -2.92
CA GLU A 15 9.60 -18.58 -2.03
C GLU A 15 8.30 -18.37 -1.24
N ILE A 16 8.09 -17.18 -0.68
CA ILE A 16 6.83 -16.81 0.02
C ILE A 16 5.63 -16.91 -0.91
N ALA A 17 5.72 -16.34 -2.12
CA ALA A 17 4.64 -16.39 -3.11
C ALA A 17 4.28 -17.83 -3.47
N SER A 18 5.29 -18.67 -3.72
CA SER A 18 5.09 -20.09 -4.04
C SER A 18 4.46 -20.84 -2.87
N TYR A 19 4.89 -20.55 -1.65
CA TYR A 19 4.36 -21.16 -0.44
C TYR A 19 2.90 -20.76 -0.19
N LEU A 20 2.56 -19.47 -0.38
CA LEU A 20 1.19 -18.95 -0.29
C LEU A 20 0.26 -19.53 -1.36
N LYS A 21 0.75 -19.72 -2.58
CA LYS A 21 -0.03 -20.23 -3.70
C LYS A 21 -0.47 -21.69 -3.50
N ASN A 22 0.42 -22.53 -2.97
CA ASN A 22 0.30 -23.98 -3.06
C ASN A 22 -0.15 -24.69 -1.77
N ASN A 23 -0.10 -24.03 -0.61
CA ASN A 23 -0.32 -24.68 0.69
C ASN A 23 -1.57 -24.14 1.40
N ASN A 24 -2.18 -24.97 2.24
CA ASN A 24 -3.09 -24.52 3.28
C ASN A 24 -2.26 -24.26 4.54
N LEU A 25 -2.13 -22.99 4.92
CA LEU A 25 -1.26 -22.59 6.02
C LEU A 25 -1.98 -22.74 7.36
N THR A 26 -1.27 -23.25 8.35
CA THR A 26 -1.71 -23.17 9.74
C THR A 26 -1.76 -21.70 10.19
N PRO A 27 -2.52 -21.38 11.26
CA PRO A 27 -2.56 -20.01 11.81
C PRO A 27 -1.17 -19.45 12.16
N LEU A 28 -0.28 -20.30 12.68
CA LEU A 28 1.09 -19.90 13.04
C LEU A 28 1.94 -19.58 11.80
N GLU A 29 1.84 -20.39 10.74
CA GLU A 29 2.56 -20.14 9.49
C GLU A 29 2.05 -18.87 8.80
N ASN A 30 0.73 -18.67 8.78
CA ASN A 30 0.12 -17.43 8.31
C ASN A 30 0.68 -16.20 9.05
N LEU A 31 0.79 -16.26 10.39
CA LEU A 31 1.38 -15.19 11.18
C LEU A 31 2.87 -14.96 10.83
N LYS A 32 3.65 -16.03 10.65
CA LYS A 32 5.06 -15.93 10.24
C LYS A 32 5.21 -15.26 8.88
N VAL A 33 4.37 -15.62 7.91
CA VAL A 33 4.38 -15.02 6.57
C VAL A 33 4.02 -13.54 6.64
N LYS A 34 2.96 -13.17 7.35
CA LYS A 34 2.57 -11.75 7.56
C LYS A 34 3.71 -10.94 8.17
N ASN A 35 4.34 -11.45 9.23
CA ASN A 35 5.47 -10.80 9.88
C ASN A 35 6.69 -10.65 8.96
N LEU A 36 6.96 -11.66 8.12
CA LEU A 36 8.07 -11.61 7.17
C LEU A 36 7.82 -10.57 6.08
N LEU A 37 6.61 -10.55 5.49
CA LEU A 37 6.22 -9.53 4.51
C LEU A 37 6.28 -8.12 5.10
N THR A 38 5.77 -7.93 6.31
CA THR A 38 5.90 -6.67 7.07
C THR A 38 7.36 -6.23 7.19
N LYS A 39 8.26 -7.12 7.63
CA LYS A 39 9.70 -6.81 7.77
C LYS A 39 10.36 -6.45 6.44
N ILE A 40 9.99 -7.14 5.36
CA ILE A 40 10.51 -6.87 4.02
C ILE A 40 10.06 -5.48 3.55
N ILE A 41 8.77 -5.16 3.67
CA ILE A 41 8.23 -3.86 3.26
C ILE A 41 8.85 -2.73 4.09
N ASP A 42 8.88 -2.88 5.41
CA ASP A 42 9.41 -1.86 6.32
C ASP A 42 10.91 -1.61 6.04
N LYS A 43 11.71 -2.68 5.91
CA LYS A 43 13.16 -2.54 5.68
C LYS A 43 13.47 -1.97 4.30
N PHE A 44 12.88 -2.52 3.24
CA PHE A 44 13.37 -2.29 1.87
C PHE A 44 12.56 -1.28 1.07
N LEU A 45 11.28 -1.05 1.41
CA LEU A 45 10.45 -0.09 0.70
C LEU A 45 10.29 1.21 1.49
N ILE A 46 9.98 1.13 2.79
CA ILE A 46 9.69 2.31 3.62
C ILE A 46 10.97 3.00 4.08
N ASN A 47 11.96 2.23 4.53
CA ASN A 47 13.18 2.76 5.14
C ASN A 47 14.39 2.84 4.19
N ASP A 48 14.49 1.98 3.16
CA ASP A 48 15.60 2.03 2.21
C ASP A 48 15.35 3.09 1.12
N LEU A 49 16.29 4.02 1.02
CA LEU A 49 16.20 5.15 0.10
C LEU A 49 16.47 4.79 -1.36
N SER A 50 17.08 3.64 -1.65
CA SER A 50 17.53 3.27 -2.99
C SER A 50 16.34 3.01 -3.92
N ILE A 51 15.31 2.30 -3.44
CA ILE A 51 14.08 2.07 -4.23
C ILE A 51 13.37 3.39 -4.49
N ALA A 52 13.20 4.22 -3.45
CA ALA A 52 12.56 5.53 -3.59
C ALA A 52 13.31 6.43 -4.59
N LYS A 53 14.65 6.51 -4.48
CA LYS A 53 15.51 7.24 -5.43
C LYS A 53 15.30 6.75 -6.86
N THR A 54 15.33 5.43 -7.10
CA THR A 54 15.14 4.88 -8.45
C THR A 54 13.75 5.19 -9.01
N LEU A 55 12.69 5.08 -8.20
CA LEU A 55 11.32 5.40 -8.64
C LEU A 55 11.12 6.89 -8.91
N ILE A 56 11.60 7.77 -8.03
CA ILE A 56 11.52 9.22 -8.20
C ILE A 56 12.32 9.66 -9.44
N ASN A 57 13.53 9.15 -9.61
CA ASN A 57 14.35 9.43 -10.79
C ASN A 57 13.68 8.93 -12.08
N ASN A 58 13.02 7.77 -12.04
CA ASN A 58 12.28 7.27 -13.20
C ASN A 58 11.08 8.18 -13.53
N GLU A 59 10.36 8.71 -12.55
CA GLU A 59 9.24 9.63 -12.82
C GLU A 59 9.71 10.98 -13.36
N PHE A 60 10.84 11.49 -12.85
CA PHE A 60 11.44 12.69 -13.41
C PHE A 60 11.94 12.46 -14.85
N LYS A 61 12.73 11.41 -15.09
CA LYS A 61 13.36 11.15 -16.38
C LYS A 61 12.39 10.65 -17.45
N SER A 62 11.50 9.74 -17.10
CA SER A 62 10.61 9.05 -18.04
C SER A 62 9.26 9.76 -18.19
N ASN A 63 8.78 10.44 -17.14
CA ASN A 63 7.48 11.07 -17.15
C ASN A 63 7.53 12.62 -17.13
N GLY A 64 8.73 13.22 -17.03
CA GLY A 64 8.92 14.67 -17.00
C GLY A 64 8.28 15.34 -15.79
N LYS A 65 8.02 14.58 -14.72
CA LYS A 65 7.34 15.07 -13.52
C LYS A 65 8.39 15.44 -12.47
N GLU A 66 8.54 16.73 -12.22
CA GLU A 66 9.27 17.18 -11.04
C GLU A 66 8.45 16.91 -9.79
N VAL A 67 8.70 15.75 -9.20
CA VAL A 67 8.31 15.49 -7.82
C VAL A 67 9.41 16.07 -6.96
N ASP A 68 9.16 17.23 -6.33
CA ASP A 68 10.11 17.96 -5.47
C ASP A 68 10.50 17.14 -4.21
N ILE A 69 11.23 16.04 -4.41
CA ILE A 69 11.70 15.12 -3.37
C ILE A 69 13.13 14.78 -3.75
N HIS A 70 14.05 15.27 -2.92
CA HIS A 70 15.46 14.99 -3.08
C HIS A 70 15.79 13.76 -2.23
N VAL A 71 16.22 12.68 -2.87
CA VAL A 71 16.64 11.45 -2.20
C VAL A 71 18.07 11.12 -2.58
N GLU A 72 18.96 11.24 -1.60
CA GLU A 72 20.35 10.80 -1.76
C GLU A 72 20.48 9.35 -1.28
N SER A 73 20.91 8.46 -2.18
CA SER A 73 21.31 7.09 -1.85
C SER A 73 22.66 6.80 -2.48
N LYS A 74 23.52 6.13 -1.71
CA LYS A 74 24.88 5.71 -2.10
C LYS A 74 24.90 4.55 -3.10
N THR A 75 23.75 3.93 -3.33
CA THR A 75 23.61 2.73 -4.16
C THR A 75 22.60 2.97 -5.27
N ASP A 76 23.04 2.73 -6.51
CA ASP A 76 22.17 2.76 -7.67
C ASP A 76 21.67 1.34 -7.99
N ILE A 77 20.34 1.21 -8.05
CA ILE A 77 19.64 -0.01 -8.41
C ILE A 77 18.89 0.27 -9.71
N SER A 78 18.91 -0.68 -10.65
CA SER A 78 18.23 -0.51 -11.94
C SER A 78 16.70 -0.56 -11.80
N ILE A 79 16.00 0.08 -12.74
CA ILE A 79 14.54 0.06 -12.76
C ILE A 79 13.96 -1.34 -12.92
N SER A 80 14.66 -2.23 -13.64
CA SER A 80 14.24 -3.62 -13.84
C SER A 80 14.32 -4.44 -12.54
N GLU A 81 15.32 -4.18 -11.70
CA GLU A 81 15.44 -4.84 -10.40
C GLU A 81 14.38 -4.33 -9.42
N VAL A 82 14.08 -3.03 -9.44
CA VAL A 82 12.98 -2.44 -8.67
C VAL A 82 11.64 -3.01 -9.10
N HIS A 83 11.37 -3.07 -10.41
CA HIS A 83 10.15 -3.68 -10.94
C HIS A 83 10.00 -5.13 -10.49
N SER A 84 11.06 -5.94 -10.62
CA SER A 84 11.03 -7.34 -10.17
C SER A 84 10.67 -7.45 -8.69
N PHE A 85 11.27 -6.61 -7.85
CA PHE A 85 10.96 -6.57 -6.42
C PHE A 85 9.50 -6.20 -6.14
N LEU A 86 8.99 -5.12 -6.75
CA LEU A 86 7.61 -4.67 -6.56
C LEU A 86 6.62 -5.73 -7.06
N TYR A 87 6.85 -6.28 -8.24
CA TYR A 87 6.01 -7.30 -8.85
C TYR A 87 5.89 -8.55 -7.96
N PHE A 88 7.00 -9.11 -7.48
CA PHE A 88 6.95 -10.31 -6.62
C PHE A 88 6.31 -10.02 -5.27
N LEU A 89 6.52 -8.83 -4.71
CA LEU A 89 5.93 -8.42 -3.45
C LEU A 89 4.42 -8.21 -3.58
N LYS A 90 3.98 -7.51 -4.63
CA LYS A 90 2.56 -7.37 -5.00
C LYS A 90 1.92 -8.74 -5.23
N THR A 91 2.60 -9.65 -5.93
CA THR A 91 2.11 -11.03 -6.16
C THR A 91 1.92 -11.79 -4.85
N SER A 92 2.88 -11.70 -3.94
CA SER A 92 2.81 -12.35 -2.63
C SER A 92 1.64 -11.82 -1.79
N LEU A 93 1.46 -10.51 -1.78
CA LEU A 93 0.36 -9.84 -1.08
C LEU A 93 -1.00 -10.16 -1.71
N SER A 94 -1.05 -10.30 -3.04
CA SER A 94 -2.25 -10.72 -3.76
C SER A 94 -2.65 -12.14 -3.38
N PHE A 95 -1.71 -13.09 -3.35
CA PHE A 95 -2.00 -14.44 -2.87
C PHE A 95 -2.42 -14.47 -1.41
N LEU A 96 -1.81 -13.65 -0.55
CA LEU A 96 -2.25 -13.54 0.83
C LEU A 96 -3.72 -13.09 0.93
N LEU A 97 -4.16 -12.15 0.08
CA LEU A 97 -5.55 -11.68 0.08
C LEU A 97 -6.54 -12.69 -0.53
N GLU A 98 -6.17 -13.36 -1.62
CA GLU A 98 -7.05 -14.26 -2.36
C GLU A 98 -7.15 -15.67 -1.78
N LYS A 99 -6.03 -16.21 -1.27
CA LYS A 99 -5.95 -17.61 -0.82
C LYS A 99 -6.20 -17.78 0.67
N ARG A 100 -6.38 -16.68 1.41
CA ARG A 100 -6.64 -16.67 2.86
C ARG A 100 -7.91 -15.88 3.16
N PRO A 101 -9.09 -16.51 3.10
CA PRO A 101 -10.36 -15.85 3.36
C PRO A 101 -10.40 -15.11 4.71
N GLU A 102 -9.70 -15.66 5.72
CA GLU A 102 -9.58 -15.12 7.07
C GLU A 102 -8.72 -13.84 7.17
N PHE A 103 -7.85 -13.60 6.19
CA PHE A 103 -7.01 -12.41 6.17
C PHE A 103 -7.84 -11.17 5.82
N PHE A 104 -7.68 -10.13 6.65
CA PHE A 104 -8.40 -8.86 6.51
C PHE A 104 -9.92 -9.06 6.36
N ASN A 105 -10.47 -10.02 7.11
CA ASN A 105 -11.89 -10.29 7.12
C ASN A 105 -12.58 -9.45 8.20
N PHE A 106 -12.82 -8.19 7.86
CA PHE A 106 -13.56 -7.24 8.70
C PHE A 106 -14.76 -6.73 7.92
N TYR A 107 -15.96 -6.94 8.45
CA TYR A 107 -17.21 -6.50 7.82
C TYR A 107 -17.21 -5.01 7.48
N ILE A 108 -16.72 -4.19 8.42
CA ILE A 108 -16.63 -2.73 8.27
C ILE A 108 -15.69 -2.29 7.14
N TYR A 109 -14.74 -3.13 6.72
CA TYR A 109 -13.78 -2.85 5.65
C TYR A 109 -14.03 -3.66 4.38
N SER A 110 -15.22 -4.24 4.22
CA SER A 110 -15.60 -5.03 3.03
C SER A 110 -15.40 -4.26 1.72
N GLU A 111 -15.74 -2.96 1.69
CA GLU A 111 -15.49 -2.10 0.53
C GLU A 111 -13.99 -2.01 0.18
N ILE A 112 -13.12 -1.81 1.18
CA ILE A 112 -11.66 -1.77 0.96
C ILE A 112 -11.16 -3.10 0.39
N LYS A 113 -11.63 -4.22 0.94
CA LYS A 113 -11.27 -5.56 0.46
C LYS A 113 -11.70 -5.75 -1.01
N ASN A 114 -12.89 -5.26 -1.38
CA ASN A 114 -13.39 -5.32 -2.76
C ASN A 114 -12.57 -4.46 -3.73
N ILE A 115 -12.13 -3.25 -3.32
CA ILE A 115 -11.24 -2.41 -4.13
C ILE A 115 -9.92 -3.14 -4.42
N LEU A 116 -9.34 -3.78 -3.40
CA LEU A 116 -8.10 -4.53 -3.54
C LEU A 116 -8.26 -5.74 -4.46
N PHE A 117 -9.35 -6.51 -4.31
CA PHE A 117 -9.66 -7.62 -5.22
C PHE A 117 -9.88 -7.16 -6.65
N PHE A 118 -10.59 -6.05 -6.85
CA PHE A 118 -10.79 -5.47 -8.17
C PHE A 118 -9.45 -5.15 -8.84
N TYR A 119 -8.52 -4.49 -8.15
CA TYR A 119 -7.19 -4.24 -8.69
C TYR A 119 -6.44 -5.53 -9.04
N ILE A 120 -6.48 -6.54 -8.16
CA ILE A 120 -5.80 -7.81 -8.43
C ILE A 120 -6.38 -8.50 -9.66
N GLU A 121 -7.70 -8.58 -9.79
CA GLU A 121 -8.37 -9.16 -10.95
C GLU A 121 -8.07 -8.40 -12.24
N GLU A 122 -8.07 -7.06 -12.20
CA GLU A 122 -7.72 -6.23 -13.35
C GLU A 122 -6.27 -6.47 -13.82
N THR A 123 -5.33 -6.62 -12.90
CA THR A 123 -3.93 -6.88 -13.26
C THR A 123 -3.70 -8.25 -13.91
N LYS A 124 -4.54 -9.24 -13.61
CA LYS A 124 -4.52 -10.54 -14.30
C LYS A 124 -5.06 -10.45 -15.73
N ARG A 125 -5.99 -9.53 -15.97
CA ARG A 125 -6.68 -9.36 -17.27
C ARG A 125 -5.91 -8.43 -18.21
N ILE A 126 -5.30 -7.38 -17.67
CA ILE A 126 -4.74 -6.28 -18.46
C ILE A 126 -3.29 -6.00 -18.03
N ALA A 127 -2.35 -6.30 -18.92
CA ALA A 127 -0.91 -6.16 -18.67
C ALA A 127 -0.47 -4.70 -18.38
N LEU A 128 -1.26 -3.69 -18.76
CA LEU A 128 -0.88 -2.29 -18.60
C LEU A 128 -0.67 -1.86 -17.14
N TYR A 129 -1.21 -2.60 -16.16
CA TYR A 129 -1.02 -2.29 -14.74
C TYR A 129 0.28 -2.84 -14.15
N ASP A 130 0.90 -3.84 -14.79
CA ASP A 130 2.10 -4.53 -14.30
C ASP A 130 3.32 -4.37 -15.25
N ASP A 131 3.14 -3.88 -16.48
CA ASP A 131 4.24 -3.67 -17.43
C ASP A 131 4.67 -2.19 -17.50
N TYR A 132 5.82 -1.88 -16.89
CA TYR A 132 6.43 -0.54 -16.90
C TYR A 132 7.02 -0.11 -18.23
N LYS A 133 7.17 -1.02 -19.19
CA LYS A 133 7.68 -0.69 -20.53
C LYS A 133 6.58 -0.13 -21.44
N ILE A 134 5.30 -0.36 -21.10
CA ILE A 134 4.18 0.20 -21.85
C ILE A 134 3.97 1.66 -21.42
N HIS A 135 4.15 2.58 -22.36
CA HIS A 135 3.99 4.02 -22.15
C HIS A 135 2.84 4.56 -22.99
N PHE A 136 2.05 5.45 -22.39
CA PHE A 136 0.87 6.03 -23.01
C PHE A 136 1.00 7.55 -23.14
N SER A 137 0.57 8.09 -24.29
CA SER A 137 0.32 9.53 -24.39
C SER A 137 -0.95 9.90 -23.63
N GLN A 138 -1.09 11.16 -23.25
CA GLN A 138 -2.23 11.64 -22.44
C GLN A 138 -3.60 11.41 -23.11
N LYS A 139 -3.65 11.23 -24.43
CA LYS A 139 -4.90 10.99 -25.19
C LYS A 139 -5.29 9.52 -25.26
N GLN A 140 -4.43 8.60 -24.82
CA GLN A 140 -4.67 7.16 -24.94
C GLN A 140 -5.43 6.62 -23.73
N ASN A 141 -6.33 5.68 -23.95
CA ASN A 141 -7.13 5.05 -22.89
C ASN A 141 -6.26 4.49 -21.76
N GLY A 142 -5.13 3.86 -22.09
CA GLY A 142 -4.22 3.28 -21.09
C GLY A 142 -3.68 4.30 -20.07
N TYR A 143 -3.44 5.55 -20.49
CA TYR A 143 -3.04 6.63 -19.60
C TYR A 143 -4.13 6.93 -18.57
N HIS A 144 -5.38 7.09 -19.03
CA HIS A 144 -6.50 7.39 -18.16
C HIS A 144 -6.84 6.21 -17.24
N LEU A 145 -6.74 4.97 -17.71
CA LEU A 145 -6.95 3.76 -16.92
C LEU A 145 -5.92 3.65 -15.79
N GLN A 146 -4.62 3.84 -16.08
CA GLN A 146 -3.59 3.85 -15.04
C GLN A 146 -3.82 4.96 -14.01
N ASN A 147 -4.13 6.18 -14.45
CA ASN A 147 -4.41 7.30 -13.55
C ASN A 147 -5.63 7.03 -12.65
N SER A 148 -6.68 6.46 -13.23
CA SER A 148 -7.92 6.15 -12.51
C SER A 148 -7.69 5.05 -11.47
N MET A 149 -6.99 3.98 -11.84
CA MET A 149 -6.61 2.92 -10.91
C MET A 149 -5.73 3.44 -9.78
N TYR A 150 -4.74 4.28 -10.09
CA TYR A 150 -3.88 4.90 -9.09
C TYR A 150 -4.68 5.71 -8.06
N LYS A 151 -5.57 6.60 -8.54
CA LYS A 151 -6.43 7.43 -7.67
C LYS A 151 -7.40 6.58 -6.86
N TYR A 152 -7.95 5.53 -7.47
CA TYR A 152 -8.87 4.61 -6.82
C TYR A 152 -8.21 3.86 -5.67
N LEU A 153 -6.99 3.33 -5.89
CA LEU A 153 -6.19 2.74 -4.82
C LEU A 153 -5.84 3.78 -3.75
N TYR A 154 -5.37 4.97 -4.13
CA TYR A 154 -5.03 6.02 -3.16
C TYR A 154 -6.21 6.35 -2.23
N SER A 155 -7.43 6.36 -2.76
CA SER A 155 -8.64 6.65 -1.98
C SER A 155 -8.86 5.71 -0.78
N ILE A 156 -8.21 4.53 -0.75
CA ILE A 156 -8.26 3.61 0.40
C ILE A 156 -7.79 4.29 1.69
N PHE A 157 -6.75 5.13 1.64
CA PHE A 157 -6.28 5.85 2.84
C PHE A 157 -7.37 6.76 3.43
N ASP A 158 -8.09 7.47 2.57
CA ASP A 158 -9.18 8.36 2.97
C ASP A 158 -10.37 7.53 3.46
N LYS A 159 -10.75 6.46 2.75
CA LYS A 159 -11.84 5.56 3.13
C LYS A 159 -11.62 4.90 4.49
N LEU A 160 -10.39 4.48 4.81
CA LEU A 160 -10.06 3.91 6.13
C LEU A 160 -10.37 4.89 7.27
N ILE A 161 -10.08 6.19 7.09
CA ILE A 161 -10.44 7.24 8.05
C ILE A 161 -11.96 7.38 8.13
N TYR A 162 -12.62 7.56 6.98
CA TYR A 162 -14.05 7.82 6.93
C TYR A 162 -14.88 6.69 7.52
N ILE A 163 -14.53 5.43 7.27
CA ILE A 163 -15.20 4.27 7.85
C ILE A 163 -15.14 4.32 9.38
N ASN A 164 -13.97 4.63 9.95
CA ASN A 164 -13.80 4.63 11.40
C ASN A 164 -14.50 5.84 12.06
N VAL A 165 -14.48 7.00 11.40
CA VAL A 165 -15.25 8.17 11.83
C VAL A 165 -16.76 7.87 11.80
N HIS A 166 -17.24 7.27 10.72
CA HIS A 166 -18.64 6.89 10.58
C HIS A 166 -19.05 5.90 11.67
N LEU A 167 -18.21 4.91 11.96
CA LEU A 167 -18.44 3.96 13.05
C LEU A 167 -18.55 4.66 14.41
N ILE A 168 -17.61 5.55 14.74
CA ILE A 168 -17.64 6.30 15.99
C ILE A 168 -18.92 7.13 16.11
N ASN A 169 -19.29 7.86 15.06
CA ASN A 169 -20.45 8.75 15.08
C ASN A 169 -21.77 7.97 15.15
N LYS A 170 -21.89 6.88 14.37
CA LYS A 170 -23.11 6.08 14.29
C LYS A 170 -23.48 5.43 15.62
N PHE A 171 -22.48 5.04 16.40
CA PHE A 171 -22.66 4.35 17.68
C PHE A 171 -22.33 5.25 18.89
N ASP A 172 -22.22 6.56 18.68
CA ASP A 172 -21.85 7.56 19.69
C ASP A 172 -20.74 7.09 20.63
N LEU A 173 -19.67 6.53 20.05
CA LEU A 173 -18.64 5.85 20.84
C LEU A 173 -17.82 6.84 21.67
N ARG A 174 -17.55 8.01 21.09
CA ARG A 174 -16.90 9.17 21.72
C ARG A 174 -17.09 10.42 20.86
N LYS A 175 -16.91 11.59 21.46
CA LYS A 175 -16.77 12.84 20.70
C LYS A 175 -15.47 12.85 19.91
N ILE A 176 -15.57 13.29 18.67
CA ILE A 176 -14.43 13.51 17.79
C ILE A 176 -14.15 15.01 17.79
N GLU A 177 -13.10 15.42 18.49
CA GLU A 177 -12.66 16.82 18.51
C GLU A 177 -11.52 17.00 17.51
N SER A 178 -11.67 18.02 16.63
CA SER A 178 -10.66 18.50 15.67
C SER A 178 -9.95 17.41 14.83
N LEU A 179 -10.57 16.96 13.72
CA LEU A 179 -9.90 16.12 12.71
C LEU A 179 -9.47 16.94 11.50
N ASN A 180 -8.28 16.64 11.00
CA ASN A 180 -7.82 17.13 9.70
C ASN A 180 -8.14 16.17 8.55
N TYR A 181 -8.73 15.01 8.87
CA TYR A 181 -9.00 13.88 7.96
C TYR A 181 -7.75 13.42 7.20
N LYS A 182 -6.57 13.51 7.83
CA LYS A 182 -5.29 13.10 7.25
C LYS A 182 -4.92 11.73 7.77
N PHE A 183 -4.87 10.73 6.89
CA PHE A 183 -4.63 9.33 7.25
C PHE A 183 -3.47 9.12 8.24
N THR A 184 -2.28 9.63 7.92
CA THR A 184 -1.09 9.41 8.78
C THR A 184 -1.12 10.17 10.09
N GLN A 185 -2.01 11.14 10.28
CA GLN A 185 -2.11 11.95 11.50
C GLN A 185 -3.25 11.44 12.39
N ASP A 186 -4.40 11.17 11.78
CA ASP A 186 -5.64 11.00 12.51
C ASP A 186 -6.03 9.52 12.68
N PHE A 187 -5.49 8.59 11.86
CA PHE A 187 -5.96 7.20 11.81
C PHE A 187 -5.86 6.49 13.16
N VAL A 188 -4.74 6.62 13.88
CA VAL A 188 -4.57 5.95 15.19
C VAL A 188 -5.53 6.51 16.22
N GLN A 189 -5.66 7.83 16.28
CA GLN A 189 -6.59 8.46 17.21
C GLN A 189 -8.00 7.98 16.93
N ILE A 190 -8.45 7.99 15.67
CA ILE A 190 -9.80 7.56 15.25
C ILE A 190 -10.01 6.05 15.47
N SER A 191 -8.98 5.24 15.34
CA SER A 191 -9.10 3.77 15.46
C SER A 191 -8.88 3.24 16.87
N ASN A 192 -8.70 4.11 17.87
CA ASN A 192 -8.25 3.73 19.21
C ASN A 192 -9.09 2.60 19.85
N LEU A 193 -10.42 2.62 19.68
CA LEU A 193 -11.33 1.61 20.23
C LEU A 193 -11.26 0.26 19.49
N LEU A 194 -10.73 0.25 18.27
CA LEU A 194 -10.62 -0.94 17.43
C LEU A 194 -9.36 -1.75 17.72
N PHE A 195 -8.33 -1.16 18.34
CA PHE A 195 -7.10 -1.89 18.70
C PHE A 195 -7.35 -2.93 19.78
N LYS A 196 -6.68 -4.08 19.70
CA LYS A 196 -6.74 -5.14 20.73
C LYS A 196 -6.23 -4.64 22.08
N ASP A 197 -5.10 -3.91 22.06
CA ASP A 197 -4.40 -3.41 23.24
C ASP A 197 -3.57 -2.16 22.89
N LYS A 198 -2.93 -1.58 23.91
CA LYS A 198 -2.08 -0.39 23.78
C LYS A 198 -0.78 -0.63 23.01
N GLU A 199 -0.25 -1.84 23.00
CA GLU A 199 0.93 -2.16 22.19
C GLU A 199 0.60 -2.16 20.70
N CYS A 200 -0.57 -2.70 20.33
CA CYS A 200 -1.10 -2.66 18.97
C CYS A 200 -1.31 -1.22 18.48
N GLU A 201 -1.88 -0.35 19.32
CA GLU A 201 -2.02 1.08 19.06
C GLU A 201 -0.65 1.74 18.84
N ARG A 202 0.32 1.48 19.74
CA ARG A 202 1.67 2.04 19.67
C ARG A 202 2.42 1.60 18.41
N ARG A 203 2.38 0.31 18.05
CA ARG A 203 3.01 -0.19 16.80
C ARG A 203 2.43 0.47 15.56
N THR A 204 1.11 0.64 15.52
CA THR A 204 0.44 1.31 14.40
C THR A 204 0.82 2.78 14.32
N SER A 205 0.94 3.46 15.47
CA SER A 205 1.45 4.84 15.54
C SER A 205 2.87 4.96 15.00
N LEU A 206 3.78 4.05 15.39
CA LEU A 206 5.15 4.03 14.86
C LEU A 206 5.19 3.78 13.35
N LEU A 207 4.35 2.89 12.83
CA LEU A 207 4.22 2.66 11.39
C LEU A 207 3.82 3.94 10.65
N LEU A 208 2.80 4.66 11.14
CA LEU A 208 2.36 5.91 10.51
C LEU A 208 3.40 7.02 10.62
N GLN A 209 4.14 7.10 11.73
CA GLN A 209 5.28 8.02 11.86
C GLN A 209 6.38 7.71 10.84
N ASN A 210 6.65 6.43 10.57
CA ASN A 210 7.61 6.04 9.54
C ASN A 210 7.09 6.43 8.14
N TYR A 211 5.79 6.25 7.86
CA TYR A 211 5.18 6.71 6.61
C TYR A 211 5.33 8.24 6.45
N GLN A 212 5.11 9.02 7.50
CA GLN A 212 5.26 10.47 7.47
C GLN A 212 6.68 10.94 7.15
N LYS A 213 7.70 10.12 7.41
CA LYS A 213 9.12 10.43 7.14
C LYS A 213 9.63 9.77 5.87
N SER A 214 8.86 8.84 5.29
CA SER A 214 9.33 7.97 4.22
C SER A 214 9.28 8.67 2.86
N PRO A 215 10.40 8.74 2.13
CA PRO A 215 10.41 9.35 0.80
C PRO A 215 9.50 8.64 -0.20
N ILE A 216 9.31 7.31 -0.10
CA ILE A 216 8.39 6.60 -0.99
C ILE A 216 6.94 7.00 -0.75
N PHE A 217 6.56 7.21 0.52
CA PHE A 217 5.21 7.63 0.88
C PHE A 217 4.95 9.08 0.44
N HIS A 218 5.94 9.97 0.60
CA HIS A 218 5.86 11.32 0.05
C HIS A 218 5.76 11.33 -1.48
N PHE A 219 6.51 10.45 -2.14
CA PHE A 219 6.47 10.29 -3.59
C PHE A 219 5.06 9.94 -4.07
N VAL A 220 4.43 8.90 -3.52
CA VAL A 220 3.05 8.54 -3.92
C VAL A 220 2.05 9.66 -3.60
N ARG A 221 2.18 10.33 -2.45
CA ARG A 221 1.31 11.47 -2.10
C ARG A 221 1.43 12.63 -3.07
N LYS A 222 2.66 13.03 -3.44
CA LYS A 222 2.87 14.12 -4.39
C LYS A 222 2.45 13.72 -5.81
N LEU A 223 2.65 12.46 -6.20
CA LEU A 223 2.23 11.94 -7.49
C LEU A 223 0.71 12.01 -7.67
N ARG A 224 -0.10 11.69 -6.65
CA ARG A 224 -1.56 11.88 -6.69
C ARG A 224 -1.92 13.30 -7.13
N ASN A 225 -1.35 14.31 -6.49
CA ASN A 225 -1.63 15.71 -6.79
C ASN A 225 -1.18 16.08 -8.22
N SER A 226 0.00 15.60 -8.65
CA SER A 226 0.48 15.80 -10.02
C SER A 226 -0.43 15.20 -11.09
N LEU A 227 -1.00 14.00 -10.82
CA LEU A 227 -1.97 13.34 -11.70
C LEU A 227 -3.36 14.01 -11.71
N GLU A 228 -3.64 14.91 -10.76
CA GLU A 228 -4.88 15.69 -10.72
C GLU A 228 -4.76 17.02 -11.46
N HIS A 229 -3.57 17.64 -11.45
CA HIS A 229 -3.38 19.01 -11.94
C HIS A 229 -2.62 19.12 -13.27
N SER A 230 -2.29 17.99 -13.92
CA SER A 230 -1.78 17.94 -15.31
C SER A 230 -0.64 18.91 -15.63
N PHE A 231 0.33 19.10 -14.71
CA PHE A 231 1.54 19.90 -14.99
C PHE A 231 2.58 19.16 -15.85
N ASN A 232 2.16 18.12 -16.57
CA ASN A 232 3.07 17.23 -17.30
C ASN A 232 3.14 17.67 -18.76
N ASN A 233 4.34 17.58 -19.34
CA ASN A 233 4.51 17.80 -20.77
C ASN A 233 3.58 16.84 -21.57
N PRO A 234 2.62 17.36 -22.35
CA PRO A 234 1.64 16.54 -23.08
C PRO A 234 2.25 15.68 -24.20
N GLU A 235 3.49 15.97 -24.60
CA GLU A 235 4.22 15.22 -25.62
C GLU A 235 4.89 13.95 -25.07
N LEU A 236 5.11 13.87 -23.75
CA LEU A 236 5.72 12.71 -23.12
C LEU A 236 4.72 11.56 -23.03
N LYS A 237 5.19 10.37 -23.41
CA LYS A 237 4.48 9.12 -23.11
C LYS A 237 4.93 8.66 -21.73
N THR A 238 3.97 8.37 -20.86
CA THR A 238 4.25 8.04 -19.45
C THR A 238 3.74 6.65 -19.09
N SER A 239 4.37 6.04 -18.10
CA SER A 239 3.84 4.83 -17.44
C SER A 239 3.79 5.06 -15.93
N ASN A 240 2.65 4.77 -15.32
CA ASN A 240 2.44 4.83 -13.88
C ASN A 240 2.32 3.43 -13.24
N SER A 241 2.61 2.34 -13.96
CA SER A 241 2.45 0.97 -13.44
C SER A 241 3.27 0.72 -12.17
N LEU A 242 4.55 1.12 -12.14
CA LEU A 242 5.39 1.01 -10.94
C LEU A 242 4.83 1.80 -9.75
N SER A 243 4.25 2.96 -10.03
CA SER A 243 3.60 3.80 -9.02
C SER A 243 2.31 3.17 -8.49
N ILE A 244 1.55 2.47 -9.35
CA ILE A 244 0.38 1.67 -8.99
C ILE A 244 0.77 0.46 -8.13
N GLU A 245 1.80 -0.30 -8.51
CA GLU A 245 2.32 -1.41 -7.71
C GLU A 245 2.80 -0.93 -6.34
N THR A 246 3.54 0.19 -6.32
CA THR A 246 4.07 0.79 -5.09
C THR A 246 2.95 1.18 -4.14
N ILE A 247 1.92 1.89 -4.62
CA ILE A 247 0.82 2.32 -3.74
C ILE A 247 0.01 1.13 -3.23
N PHE A 248 -0.20 0.10 -4.05
CA PHE A 248 -0.83 -1.15 -3.61
C PHE A 248 -0.06 -1.78 -2.44
N ILE A 249 1.27 -1.90 -2.55
CA ILE A 249 2.11 -2.49 -1.48
C ILE A 249 2.03 -1.64 -0.20
N LEU A 250 2.07 -0.31 -0.31
CA LEU A 250 1.95 0.59 0.84
C LEU A 250 0.59 0.47 1.53
N ILE A 251 -0.49 0.29 0.77
CA ILE A 251 -1.83 0.03 1.31
C ILE A 251 -1.84 -1.34 1.99
N MET A 252 -1.35 -2.39 1.32
CA MET A 252 -1.32 -3.73 1.88
C MET A 252 -0.50 -3.83 3.17
N ARG A 253 0.53 -3.00 3.34
CA ARG A 253 1.26 -2.91 4.61
C ARG A 253 0.43 -2.32 5.75
N ILE A 254 -0.44 -1.36 5.47
CA ILE A 254 -1.47 -0.89 6.42
C ILE A 254 -2.47 -2.01 6.71
N ILE A 255 -2.92 -2.72 5.68
CA ILE A 255 -3.86 -3.85 5.84
C ILE A 255 -3.28 -4.95 6.72
N LEU A 256 -1.99 -5.28 6.56
CA LEU A 256 -1.26 -6.19 7.44
C LEU A 256 -1.28 -5.71 8.89
N GLU A 257 -1.07 -4.41 9.13
CA GLU A 257 -1.11 -3.85 10.49
C GLU A 257 -2.52 -3.93 11.09
N ILE A 258 -3.55 -3.58 10.31
CA ILE A 258 -4.95 -3.68 10.75
C ILE A 258 -5.29 -5.13 11.14
N ASP A 259 -4.96 -6.10 10.28
CA ASP A 259 -5.25 -7.52 10.54
C ASP A 259 -4.55 -8.05 11.81
N LEU A 260 -3.35 -7.56 12.10
CA LEU A 260 -2.58 -7.96 13.29
C LEU A 260 -3.04 -7.23 14.56
N SER A 261 -3.42 -5.96 14.44
CA SER A 261 -3.58 -5.05 15.58
C SER A 261 -5.04 -4.79 16.00
N PHE A 262 -6.02 -5.04 15.12
CA PHE A 262 -7.44 -4.74 15.39
C PHE A 262 -8.20 -5.95 15.94
N LYS A 263 -9.13 -5.67 16.85
CA LYS A 263 -10.15 -6.60 17.33
C LYS A 263 -10.97 -7.15 16.16
N ARG A 264 -11.35 -8.43 16.20
CA ARG A 264 -12.17 -9.05 15.13
C ARG A 264 -13.63 -8.62 15.23
N ASP A 265 -14.41 -8.90 14.19
CA ASP A 265 -15.80 -8.41 14.07
C ASP A 265 -16.69 -8.75 15.28
N HIS A 266 -16.55 -9.93 15.88
CA HIS A 266 -17.31 -10.30 17.09
C HIS A 266 -16.97 -9.42 18.30
N GLU A 267 -15.70 -9.07 18.47
CA GLU A 267 -15.24 -8.17 19.53
C GLU A 267 -15.68 -6.73 19.26
N ILE A 268 -15.60 -6.29 18.00
CA ILE A 268 -16.11 -4.98 17.57
C ILE A 268 -17.62 -4.91 17.84
N TYR A 269 -18.38 -5.90 17.39
CA TYR A 269 -19.84 -5.98 17.62
C TYR A 269 -20.21 -5.89 19.10
N ASN A 270 -19.47 -6.60 19.96
CA ASN A 270 -19.65 -6.51 21.41
C ASN A 270 -19.37 -5.10 21.97
N LEU A 271 -18.42 -4.35 21.41
CA LEU A 271 -18.19 -2.95 21.76
C LEU A 271 -19.34 -2.04 21.33
N LEU A 272 -19.99 -2.34 20.20
CA LEU A 272 -21.05 -1.51 19.63
C LEU A 272 -22.42 -1.71 20.31
N ILE A 273 -22.67 -2.88 20.93
CA ILE A 273 -23.97 -3.22 21.54
C ILE A 273 -24.00 -3.05 23.05
N LYS A 274 -22.84 -3.05 23.73
CA LYS A 274 -22.79 -2.87 25.19
C LYS A 274 -23.04 -1.41 25.65
N LYS A 275 -23.72 -0.59 24.85
CA LYS A 275 -24.22 0.73 25.21
C LYS A 275 -25.74 0.75 25.16
#